data_AF-A0A9P5TKK8-F1
#
_entry.id   AF-A0A9P5TKK8-F1
#
_cell.length_a   1.000
_cell.length_b   1.000
_cell.length_c   1.000
_cell.angle_alpha   90.00
_cell.angle_beta   90.00
_cell.angle_gamma   90.00
#
_symmetry.space_group_name_H-M   'P 1'
#
loop_
_entity.id
_entity.type
_entity.pdbx_description
1 polymer ?
#
loop_
_entity_poly.entity_id
_entity_poly.type
_entity_poly.pdbx_seq_one_letter_code
_entity_poly.pdbx_strand_id
1 'polypeptide(L)'
;MKIGFQLKQVRERLAKGLVDKGVLRTEKRNFLLFDMATHPVADVRTKENLITRVVTLLTSTTSAVPPAALDKEGVQCRVLRAVCLVCAAYTASVLDNAFGRLGYEEREAAFQRCDEILAEFVVWPYGSSGSGAGPLTPATAAGRRRQATRLASGGSLEVSGRDVVLGLVQEVRKEAIGGEEDVGFELIAGVLEVLSKLDSL
;
A
#
# COMPACT_ATOMS: atom_id res chain seq x y z
N MET A 1 -10.55 22.19 -23.22
CA MET A 1 -9.59 21.12 -23.59
C MET A 1 -8.51 21.01 -22.51
N LYS A 2 -8.24 19.81 -21.97
CA LYS A 2 -7.31 19.58 -20.84
C LYS A 2 -5.91 19.10 -21.27
N ILE A 3 -5.43 19.51 -22.45
CA ILE A 3 -4.23 18.95 -23.09
C ILE A 3 -2.92 19.19 -22.30
N GLY A 4 -2.92 20.18 -21.40
CA GLY A 4 -1.76 20.54 -20.58
C GLY A 4 -1.68 19.87 -19.21
N PHE A 5 -2.63 19.01 -18.81
CA PHE A 5 -2.68 18.44 -17.45
C PHE A 5 -1.86 17.15 -17.30
N GLN A 6 -1.41 16.54 -18.40
CA GLN A 6 -0.54 15.37 -18.34
C GLN A 6 0.84 15.77 -17.81
N LEU A 7 1.26 15.13 -16.72
CA LEU A 7 2.60 15.30 -16.18
C LEU A 7 3.63 14.69 -17.14
N LYS A 8 4.58 15.49 -17.58
CA LYS A 8 5.69 15.07 -18.45
C LYS A 8 6.94 14.77 -17.63
N GLN A 9 7.79 13.87 -18.12
CA GLN A 9 9.11 13.59 -17.56
C GLN A 9 9.08 13.18 -16.08
N VAL A 10 8.06 12.42 -15.67
CA VAL A 10 7.83 12.08 -14.25
C VAL A 10 9.00 11.25 -13.70
N ARG A 11 9.47 10.26 -14.46
CA ARG A 11 10.57 9.37 -14.05
C ARG A 11 11.86 10.14 -13.80
N GLU A 12 12.22 11.04 -14.71
CA GLU A 12 13.43 11.85 -14.67
C GLU A 12 13.39 12.82 -13.50
N ARG A 13 12.22 13.44 -13.27
CA ARG A 13 12.01 14.34 -12.12
C ARG A 13 12.08 13.61 -10.78
N LEU A 14 11.53 12.40 -10.70
CA LEU A 14 11.63 11.56 -9.50
C LEU A 14 13.08 11.11 -9.25
N ALA A 15 13.80 10.69 -10.30
CA ALA A 15 15.20 10.30 -10.19
C ALA A 15 16.07 11.47 -9.70
N LYS A 16 15.89 12.67 -10.28
CA LYS A 16 16.57 13.88 -9.81
C LYS A 16 16.26 14.17 -8.33
N GLY A 17 14.98 14.10 -7.93
CA GLY A 17 14.59 14.31 -6.53
C GLY A 17 15.22 13.29 -5.56
N LEU A 18 15.45 12.05 -6.00
CA LEU A 18 16.15 11.04 -5.19
C LEU A 18 17.66 11.28 -5.13
N VAL A 19 18.27 11.84 -6.18
CA VAL A 19 19.67 12.29 -6.16
C VAL A 19 19.84 13.47 -5.19
N ASP A 20 18.98 14.48 -5.29
CA ASP A 20 19.03 15.68 -4.43
C ASP A 20 18.83 15.32 -2.94
N LYS A 21 18.12 14.22 -2.65
CA LYS A 21 17.94 13.67 -1.29
C LYS A 21 19.05 12.71 -0.86
N GLY A 22 20.04 12.42 -1.71
CA GLY A 22 21.16 11.53 -1.41
C GLY A 22 20.84 10.03 -1.43
N VAL A 23 19.65 9.63 -1.89
CA VAL A 23 19.26 8.21 -2.00
C VAL A 23 19.92 7.57 -3.22
N LEU A 24 19.97 8.30 -4.33
CA LEU A 24 20.72 7.92 -5.53
C LEU A 24 21.96 8.80 -5.67
N ARG A 25 22.96 8.33 -6.40
CA ARG A 25 24.08 9.15 -6.88
C ARG A 25 24.07 9.19 -8.39
N THR A 26 24.68 10.22 -8.97
CA THR A 26 24.82 10.32 -10.43
C THR A 26 26.20 9.82 -10.84
N GLU A 27 26.23 8.86 -11.75
CA GLU A 27 27.44 8.34 -12.37
C GLU A 27 27.35 8.49 -13.89
N LYS A 28 28.43 8.94 -14.53
CA LYS A 28 28.55 8.95 -15.98
C LYS A 28 29.09 7.59 -16.44
N ARG A 29 28.29 6.82 -17.18
CA ARG A 29 28.74 5.60 -17.85
C ARG A 29 29.06 5.88 -19.29
N ASN A 30 30.29 5.58 -19.70
CA ASN A 30 30.73 5.72 -21.06
C ASN A 30 30.40 4.44 -21.84
N PHE A 31 29.63 4.57 -22.91
CA PHE A 31 29.39 3.52 -23.89
C PHE A 31 30.25 3.81 -25.13
N LEU A 32 30.39 2.82 -26.02
CA LEU A 32 31.24 2.95 -27.21
C LEU A 32 30.92 4.20 -28.06
N LEU A 33 29.66 4.60 -28.12
CA LEU A 33 29.18 5.68 -29.00
C LEU A 33 28.63 6.91 -28.27
N PHE A 34 28.43 6.85 -26.95
CA PHE A 34 27.84 7.94 -26.18
C PHE A 34 28.07 7.74 -24.69
N ASP A 35 27.88 8.81 -23.93
CA ASP A 35 27.88 8.73 -22.47
C ASP A 35 26.46 8.86 -21.94
N MET A 36 26.14 8.12 -20.89
CA MET A 36 24.82 8.12 -20.26
C MET A 36 24.93 8.37 -18.76
N ALA A 37 24.14 9.30 -18.26
CA ALA A 37 23.95 9.47 -16.82
C ALA A 37 23.17 8.27 -16.27
N THR A 38 23.72 7.63 -15.25
CA THR A 38 23.10 6.52 -14.51
C THR A 38 22.97 6.90 -13.05
N HIS A 39 21.97 6.31 -12.39
CA HIS A 39 21.60 6.68 -11.04
C HIS A 39 21.57 5.48 -10.10
N PRO A 40 22.73 4.86 -9.79
CA PRO A 40 22.77 3.76 -8.84
C PRO A 40 22.40 4.22 -7.43
N VAL A 41 21.94 3.27 -6.61
CA VAL A 41 21.59 3.51 -5.20
C VAL A 41 22.85 3.87 -4.42
N ALA A 42 22.82 5.02 -3.76
CA ALA A 42 23.88 5.49 -2.87
C ALA A 42 23.63 5.03 -1.43
N ASP A 43 22.41 5.23 -0.93
CA ASP A 43 22.00 4.76 0.40
C ASP A 43 21.18 3.46 0.31
N VAL A 44 21.88 2.34 0.42
CA VAL A 44 21.27 1.00 0.43
C VAL A 44 20.39 0.80 1.66
N ARG A 45 20.72 1.41 2.80
CA ARG A 45 19.99 1.23 4.06
C ARG A 45 18.57 1.79 3.96
N THR A 46 18.41 2.93 3.28
CA THR A 46 17.06 3.48 3.00
C THR A 46 16.20 2.47 2.22
N LYS A 47 16.76 1.81 1.21
CA LYS A 47 16.04 0.77 0.46
C LYS A 47 15.73 -0.45 1.33
N GLU A 48 16.70 -0.92 2.10
CA GLU A 48 16.50 -2.08 3.00
C GLU A 48 15.44 -1.81 4.06
N ASN A 49 15.43 -0.63 4.67
CA ASN A 49 14.41 -0.22 5.63
C ASN A 49 13.00 -0.21 5.02
N LEU A 50 12.85 0.24 3.77
CA LEU A 50 11.56 0.18 3.06
C LEU A 50 11.12 -1.28 2.84
N ILE A 51 12.03 -2.15 2.42
CA ILE A 51 11.74 -3.58 2.24
C ILE A 51 11.34 -4.21 3.56
N THR A 52 12.09 -3.97 4.65
CA THR A 52 11.75 -4.47 5.99
C THR A 52 10.36 -4.01 6.41
N ARG A 53 10.02 -2.73 6.24
CA ARG A 53 8.70 -2.21 6.59
C ARG A 53 7.57 -2.92 5.85
N VAL A 54 7.70 -3.05 4.54
CA VAL A 54 6.71 -3.74 3.68
C VAL A 54 6.56 -5.20 4.07
N VAL A 55 7.67 -5.92 4.20
CA VAL A 55 7.67 -7.34 4.56
C VAL A 55 7.09 -7.53 5.96
N THR A 56 7.54 -6.76 6.96
CA THR A 56 7.04 -6.86 8.33
C THR A 56 5.54 -6.57 8.43
N LEU A 57 5.01 -5.60 7.67
CA LEU A 57 3.57 -5.35 7.64
C LEU A 57 2.81 -6.54 7.05
N LEU A 58 3.31 -7.11 5.96
CA LEU A 58 2.66 -8.18 5.21
C LEU A 58 2.92 -9.58 5.76
N THR A 59 3.85 -9.77 6.69
CA THR A 59 4.09 -11.06 7.35
C THR A 59 3.64 -11.09 8.80
N SER A 60 3.21 -9.96 9.38
CA SER A 60 2.68 -9.90 10.75
C SER A 60 1.50 -10.84 10.96
N THR A 61 1.56 -11.66 12.01
CA THR A 61 0.49 -12.59 12.43
C THR A 61 -0.31 -12.08 13.62
N THR A 62 0.03 -10.89 14.14
CA THR A 62 -0.66 -10.25 15.27
C THR A 62 -1.50 -9.07 14.80
N SER A 63 -2.59 -8.80 15.53
CA SER A 63 -3.46 -7.64 15.30
C SER A 63 -2.78 -6.30 15.63
N ALA A 64 -1.73 -6.32 16.44
CA ALA A 64 -0.93 -5.13 16.70
C ALA A 64 -0.01 -4.82 15.51
N VAL A 65 0.02 -3.57 15.07
CA VAL A 65 0.91 -3.16 13.97
C VAL A 65 2.36 -3.09 14.49
N PRO A 66 3.30 -3.89 13.94
CA PRO A 66 4.67 -3.88 14.43
C PRO A 66 5.32 -2.50 14.22
N PRO A 67 6.05 -1.94 15.20
CA PRO A 67 6.73 -0.65 15.03
C PRO A 67 7.72 -0.64 13.84
N ALA A 68 8.35 -1.78 13.57
CA ALA A 68 9.27 -1.95 12.43
C ALA A 68 8.58 -1.90 11.06
N ALA A 69 7.25 -2.03 10.99
CA ALA A 69 6.47 -1.83 9.77
C ALA A 69 6.25 -0.34 9.44
N LEU A 70 6.49 0.54 10.42
CA LEU A 70 6.10 1.94 10.38
C LEU A 70 7.31 2.85 10.15
N ASP A 71 7.03 4.08 9.72
CA ASP A 71 8.06 5.10 9.60
C ASP A 71 8.50 5.62 10.98
N LYS A 72 9.49 6.52 10.98
CA LYS A 72 9.97 7.22 12.17
C LYS A 72 8.81 7.80 12.98
N GLU A 73 8.96 7.77 14.30
CA GLU A 73 8.01 8.41 15.21
C GLU A 73 7.92 9.92 14.94
N GLY A 74 6.73 10.49 15.13
CA GLY A 74 6.43 11.89 14.81
C GLY A 74 5.98 12.14 13.38
N VAL A 75 6.04 11.16 12.49
CA VAL A 75 5.42 11.25 11.15
C VAL A 75 3.91 11.11 11.28
N GLN A 76 3.15 12.08 10.75
CA GLN A 76 1.69 12.04 10.74
C GLN A 76 1.16 10.82 9.95
N CYS A 77 0.00 10.29 10.32
CA CYS A 77 -0.67 9.21 9.58
C CYS A 77 0.29 8.06 9.17
N ARG A 78 1.15 7.62 10.08
CA ARG A 78 2.25 6.71 9.78
C ARG A 78 1.73 5.34 9.37
N VAL A 79 0.62 4.91 9.98
CA VAL A 79 -0.02 3.63 9.70
C VAL A 79 -0.70 3.70 8.33
N LEU A 80 -1.46 4.76 8.07
CA LEU A 80 -2.08 4.96 6.76
C LEU A 80 -1.03 5.04 5.64
N ARG A 81 0.10 5.71 5.86
CA ARG A 81 1.20 5.75 4.88
C ARG A 81 1.80 4.38 4.58
N ALA A 82 1.91 3.51 5.60
CA ALA A 82 2.36 2.14 5.39
C ALA A 82 1.36 1.32 4.55
N VAL A 83 0.05 1.48 4.82
CA VAL A 83 -1.02 0.89 4.01
C VAL A 83 -0.93 1.37 2.56
N CYS A 84 -0.88 2.69 2.33
CA CYS A 84 -0.79 3.26 1.00
C CYS A 84 0.44 2.79 0.23
N LEU A 85 1.60 2.68 0.89
CA LEU A 85 2.83 2.18 0.27
C LEU A 85 2.64 0.76 -0.27
N VAL A 86 2.07 -0.13 0.55
CA VAL A 86 1.89 -1.54 0.20
C VAL A 86 0.82 -1.71 -0.88
N CYS A 87 -0.33 -1.04 -0.75
CA CYS A 87 -1.40 -1.07 -1.76
C CYS A 87 -0.96 -0.46 -3.10
N ALA A 88 -0.20 0.64 -3.09
CA ALA A 88 0.33 1.25 -4.31
C ALA A 88 1.40 0.36 -4.96
N ALA A 89 2.29 -0.26 -4.17
CA ALA A 89 3.29 -1.19 -4.70
C ALA A 89 2.66 -2.45 -5.31
N TYR A 90 1.57 -2.94 -4.71
CA TYR A 90 0.78 -4.05 -5.22
C TYR A 90 0.13 -3.73 -6.56
N THR A 91 -0.63 -2.62 -6.62
CA THR A 91 -1.33 -2.19 -7.84
C THR A 91 -0.39 -1.71 -8.95
N ALA A 92 0.84 -1.30 -8.61
CA ALA A 92 1.88 -0.99 -9.58
C ALA A 92 2.72 -2.22 -10.01
N SER A 93 2.38 -3.42 -9.54
CA SER A 93 3.05 -4.69 -9.89
C SER A 93 4.56 -4.69 -9.61
N VAL A 94 4.97 -4.05 -8.51
CA VAL A 94 6.38 -4.00 -8.06
C VAL A 94 6.61 -4.57 -6.66
N LEU A 95 5.56 -5.03 -5.98
CA LEU A 95 5.61 -5.52 -4.61
C LEU A 95 6.47 -6.79 -4.46
N ASP A 96 6.45 -7.69 -5.44
CA ASP A 96 7.24 -8.93 -5.50
C ASP A 96 8.75 -8.69 -5.33
N ASN A 97 9.25 -7.56 -5.82
CA ASN A 97 10.66 -7.17 -5.71
C ASN A 97 11.14 -7.03 -4.25
N ALA A 98 10.22 -6.82 -3.30
CA ALA A 98 10.55 -6.75 -1.88
C ALA A 98 10.67 -8.14 -1.23
N PHE A 99 10.13 -9.19 -1.85
CA PHE A 99 10.01 -10.52 -1.24
C PHE A 99 11.21 -11.43 -1.47
N GLY A 100 12.36 -10.90 -1.88
CA GLY A 100 13.54 -11.71 -2.22
C GLY A 100 14.00 -12.70 -1.15
N ARG A 101 13.68 -12.46 0.13
CA ARG A 101 14.03 -13.32 1.27
C ARG A 101 12.92 -14.28 1.72
N LEU A 102 11.70 -14.15 1.21
CA LEU A 102 10.55 -14.97 1.60
C LEU A 102 10.49 -16.28 0.80
N GLY A 103 10.02 -17.33 1.44
CA GLY A 103 9.69 -18.61 0.80
C GLY A 103 8.45 -18.49 -0.11
N TYR A 104 8.18 -19.53 -0.91
CA TYR A 104 7.04 -19.53 -1.84
C TYR A 104 5.69 -19.32 -1.11
N GLU A 105 5.43 -20.10 -0.06
CA GLU A 105 4.17 -20.02 0.71
C GLU A 105 4.01 -18.66 1.40
N GLU A 106 5.09 -18.10 1.96
CA GLU A 106 5.07 -16.79 2.60
C GLU A 106 4.78 -15.66 1.60
N ARG A 107 5.24 -15.78 0.35
CA ARG A 107 4.94 -14.81 -0.70
C ARG A 107 3.48 -14.81 -1.08
N GLU A 108 2.91 -15.99 -1.31
CA GLU A 108 1.48 -16.14 -1.61
C GLU A 108 0.63 -15.59 -0.46
N ALA A 109 0.98 -15.91 0.79
CA ALA A 109 0.31 -15.37 1.96
C ALA A 109 0.44 -13.84 2.07
N ALA A 110 1.61 -13.27 1.76
CA ALA A 110 1.83 -11.82 1.76
C ALA A 110 1.00 -11.10 0.68
N PHE A 111 0.87 -11.70 -0.51
CA PHE A 111 0.00 -11.18 -1.58
C PHE A 111 -1.47 -11.24 -1.17
N GLN A 112 -1.93 -12.37 -0.65
CA GLN A 112 -3.29 -12.54 -0.17
C GLN A 112 -3.61 -11.52 0.93
N ARG A 113 -2.68 -11.30 1.86
CA ARG A 113 -2.81 -10.26 2.90
C ARG A 113 -2.88 -8.86 2.31
N CYS A 114 -2.08 -8.56 1.30
CA CYS A 114 -2.14 -7.26 0.62
C CYS A 114 -3.48 -7.03 -0.08
N ASP A 115 -4.06 -8.07 -0.70
CA ASP A 115 -5.39 -8.00 -1.33
C ASP A 115 -6.49 -7.74 -0.28
N GLU A 116 -6.42 -8.41 0.87
CA GLU A 116 -7.34 -8.18 1.99
C GLU A 116 -7.26 -6.76 2.54
N ILE A 117 -6.04 -6.25 2.74
CA ILE A 117 -5.82 -4.85 3.14
C ILE A 117 -6.42 -3.91 2.08
N LEU A 118 -6.08 -4.09 0.80
CA LEU A 118 -6.61 -3.24 -0.26
C LEU A 118 -8.15 -3.26 -0.28
N ALA A 119 -8.77 -4.44 -0.19
CA ALA A 119 -10.22 -4.58 -0.20
C ALA A 119 -10.92 -3.82 0.94
N GLU A 120 -10.27 -3.68 2.09
CA GLU A 120 -10.79 -2.92 3.23
C GLU A 120 -10.61 -1.41 3.07
N PHE A 121 -9.44 -0.98 2.57
CA PHE A 121 -9.07 0.44 2.46
C PHE A 121 -9.59 1.14 1.19
N VAL A 122 -10.25 0.42 0.28
CA VAL A 122 -10.99 1.02 -0.86
C VAL A 122 -12.42 1.43 -0.51
N VAL A 123 -12.92 1.08 0.69
CA VAL A 123 -14.27 1.43 1.15
C VAL A 123 -14.16 2.44 2.28
N TRP A 124 -14.82 3.58 2.12
CA TRP A 124 -14.99 4.57 3.18
C TRP A 124 -16.40 4.49 3.76
N PRO A 125 -16.59 4.57 5.09
CA PRO A 125 -15.56 4.57 6.15
C PRO A 125 -14.81 3.23 6.29
N TYR A 126 -13.53 3.28 6.67
CA TYR A 126 -12.72 2.07 6.88
C TYR A 126 -13.32 1.16 7.97
N GLY A 127 -13.36 -0.15 7.75
CA GLY A 127 -13.95 -1.12 8.69
C GLY A 127 -15.43 -1.43 8.43
N SER A 128 -16.10 -0.66 7.56
CA SER A 128 -17.55 -0.78 7.32
C SER A 128 -17.94 -2.09 6.63
N SER A 129 -16.98 -2.79 6.00
CA SER A 129 -17.23 -4.04 5.27
C SER A 129 -17.61 -5.21 6.19
N GLY A 130 -17.24 -5.13 7.48
CA GLY A 130 -17.42 -6.20 8.46
C GLY A 130 -18.62 -6.04 9.40
N SER A 131 -19.18 -4.84 9.51
CA SER A 131 -20.33 -4.51 10.36
C SER A 131 -21.63 -4.72 9.58
N GLY A 132 -22.16 -5.93 9.64
CA GLY A 132 -23.52 -6.20 9.17
C GLY A 132 -24.57 -5.53 10.07
N ALA A 133 -24.86 -4.23 9.86
CA ALA A 133 -26.09 -3.55 10.29
C ALA A 133 -26.20 -2.09 9.78
N GLY A 134 -26.73 -1.90 8.55
CA GLY A 134 -27.48 -0.71 8.08
C GLY A 134 -26.71 0.57 7.66
N PRO A 135 -27.39 1.57 7.07
CA PRO A 135 -28.29 1.54 5.91
C PRO A 135 -27.61 2.05 4.61
N LEU A 136 -27.90 1.35 3.51
CA LEU A 136 -27.80 1.72 2.09
C LEU A 136 -27.17 3.09 1.74
N THR A 137 -25.83 3.16 1.71
CA THR A 137 -25.15 3.94 0.66
C THR A 137 -25.24 3.16 -0.65
N PRO A 138 -25.36 3.82 -1.81
CA PRO A 138 -25.46 3.13 -3.09
C PRO A 138 -24.12 2.45 -3.38
N ALA A 139 -24.01 1.19 -2.95
CA ALA A 139 -22.96 0.29 -3.34
C ALA A 139 -22.88 0.28 -4.87
N THR A 140 -21.76 0.74 -5.41
CA THR A 140 -21.46 0.54 -6.82
C THR A 140 -21.51 -0.98 -7.09
N ALA A 141 -22.05 -1.36 -8.25
CA ALA A 141 -22.34 -2.76 -8.60
C ALA A 141 -21.13 -3.71 -8.46
N ALA A 142 -19.91 -3.17 -8.43
CA ALA A 142 -18.66 -3.89 -8.21
C ALA A 142 -18.54 -4.51 -6.79
N GLY A 143 -19.05 -3.84 -5.75
CA GLY A 143 -18.97 -4.32 -4.36
C GLY A 143 -19.83 -5.56 -4.10
N ARG A 144 -21.00 -5.63 -4.76
CA ARG A 144 -21.98 -6.71 -4.56
C ARG A 144 -21.48 -8.07 -5.06
N ARG A 145 -20.60 -8.10 -6.07
CA ARG A 145 -20.12 -9.35 -6.67
C ARG A 145 -19.01 -10.03 -5.86
N ARG A 146 -18.23 -9.29 -5.07
CA ARG A 146 -17.14 -9.85 -4.24
C ARG A 146 -17.61 -10.39 -2.88
N GLN A 147 -18.75 -9.93 -2.37
CA GLN A 147 -19.26 -10.31 -1.06
C GLN A 147 -19.88 -11.73 -1.02
N ALA A 148 -20.39 -12.22 -2.15
CA ALA A 148 -21.08 -13.52 -2.22
C ALA A 148 -20.15 -14.74 -2.14
N THR A 149 -18.84 -14.58 -2.31
CA THR A 149 -17.88 -15.71 -2.38
C THR A 149 -17.19 -16.00 -1.04
N ARG A 150 -17.32 -15.14 -0.02
CA ARG A 150 -16.52 -15.21 1.23
C ARG A 150 -17.22 -15.82 2.45
N LEU A 151 -18.46 -16.27 2.33
CA LEU A 151 -19.24 -16.83 3.45
C LEU A 151 -18.93 -18.32 3.77
N ALA A 152 -17.90 -18.90 3.17
CA ALA A 152 -17.55 -20.31 3.35
C ALA A 152 -16.07 -20.50 3.75
N SER A 153 -15.72 -20.18 4.99
CA SER A 153 -14.59 -20.83 5.66
C SER A 153 -14.75 -20.75 7.19
N GLY A 154 -14.82 -21.92 7.81
CA GLY A 154 -15.04 -22.11 9.24
C GLY A 154 -13.83 -21.75 10.10
N GLY A 155 -14.11 -21.53 11.38
CA GLY A 155 -13.13 -21.09 12.38
C GLY A 155 -12.00 -22.07 12.64
N SER A 156 -10.81 -21.48 12.84
CA SER A 156 -9.68 -22.08 13.56
C SER A 156 -9.16 -21.04 14.55
N LEU A 157 -8.60 -21.52 15.66
CA LEU A 157 -8.06 -20.75 16.80
C LEU A 157 -6.76 -19.97 16.47
N GLU A 158 -6.46 -19.77 15.18
CA GLU A 158 -5.41 -18.87 14.73
C GLU A 158 -6.01 -17.48 14.58
N VAL A 159 -5.28 -16.43 14.96
CA VAL A 159 -5.71 -15.04 14.70
C VAL A 159 -6.09 -14.96 13.23
N SER A 160 -7.37 -14.76 12.94
CA SER A 160 -7.86 -14.79 11.57
C SER A 160 -7.13 -13.68 10.81
N GLY A 161 -6.73 -13.91 9.54
CA GLY A 161 -6.14 -12.84 8.72
C GLY A 161 -6.99 -11.55 8.76
N ARG A 162 -8.31 -11.72 8.90
CA ARG A 162 -9.29 -10.68 9.16
C ARG A 162 -9.04 -9.88 10.44
N ASP A 163 -8.69 -10.52 11.55
CA ASP A 163 -8.40 -9.84 12.83
C ASP A 163 -7.15 -8.97 12.74
N VAL A 164 -6.15 -9.40 11.94
CA VAL A 164 -4.95 -8.60 11.66
C VAL A 164 -5.30 -7.34 10.88
N VAL A 165 -6.10 -7.47 9.83
CA VAL A 165 -6.58 -6.34 9.03
C VAL A 165 -7.46 -5.39 9.85
N LEU A 166 -8.33 -5.92 10.71
CA LEU A 166 -9.15 -5.11 11.61
C LEU A 166 -8.31 -4.33 12.63
N GLY A 167 -7.25 -4.94 13.16
CA GLY A 167 -6.28 -4.25 14.01
C GLY A 167 -5.61 -3.08 13.29
N LEU A 168 -5.23 -3.29 12.03
CA LEU A 168 -4.66 -2.24 11.18
C LEU A 168 -5.67 -1.11 10.91
N VAL A 169 -6.93 -1.43 10.63
CA VAL A 169 -8.01 -0.44 10.46
C VAL A 169 -8.22 0.38 11.73
N GLN A 170 -8.24 -0.27 12.91
CA GLN A 170 -8.38 0.41 14.19
C GLN A 170 -7.25 1.43 14.41
N GLU A 171 -6.00 1.06 14.12
CA GLU A 171 -4.86 1.97 14.24
C GLU A 171 -4.95 3.13 13.25
N VAL A 172 -5.39 2.91 12.01
CA VAL A 172 -5.60 4.01 11.05
C VAL A 172 -6.73 4.94 11.51
N ARG A 173 -7.82 4.41 12.05
CA ARG A 173 -8.92 5.24 12.57
C ARG A 173 -8.49 6.13 13.74
N LYS A 174 -7.53 5.69 14.56
CA LYS A 174 -6.93 6.53 15.62
C LYS A 174 -6.13 7.71 15.06
N GLU A 175 -5.61 7.60 13.84
CA GLU A 175 -4.87 8.69 13.17
C GLU A 175 -5.81 9.73 12.52
N ALA A 176 -7.09 9.42 12.32
CA ALA A 176 -8.07 10.33 11.73
C ALA A 176 -8.54 11.37 12.76
N ILE A 177 -8.15 12.63 12.58
CA ILE A 177 -8.45 13.72 13.53
C ILE A 177 -9.96 14.06 13.51
N GLY A 178 -10.62 13.89 12.36
CA GLY A 178 -12.08 14.10 12.19
C GLY A 178 -12.93 12.84 12.24
N GLY A 179 -12.35 11.67 12.55
CA GLY A 179 -13.06 10.40 12.50
C GLY A 179 -13.64 10.11 11.10
N GLU A 180 -14.96 10.01 11.01
CA GLU A 180 -15.69 9.70 9.76
C GLU A 180 -15.96 10.93 8.87
N GLU A 181 -15.68 12.13 9.37
CA GLU A 181 -15.80 13.39 8.61
C GLU A 181 -14.46 13.84 7.97
N ASP A 182 -13.41 13.02 8.10
CA ASP A 182 -12.09 13.33 7.51
C ASP A 182 -12.10 13.11 5.99
N VAL A 183 -12.38 14.19 5.27
CA VAL A 183 -12.36 14.23 3.80
C VAL A 183 -11.01 13.83 3.19
N GLY A 184 -9.91 13.94 3.95
CA GLY A 184 -8.59 13.50 3.50
C GLY A 184 -8.50 11.98 3.40
N PHE A 185 -9.07 11.27 4.37
CA PHE A 185 -9.09 9.81 4.40
C PHE A 185 -10.09 9.26 3.38
N GLU A 186 -11.24 9.92 3.20
CA GLU A 186 -12.19 9.62 2.12
C GLU A 186 -11.53 9.73 0.74
N LEU A 187 -10.79 10.83 0.48
CA LEU A 187 -10.08 11.01 -0.78
C LEU A 187 -9.06 9.90 -1.02
N ILE A 188 -8.30 9.50 0.01
CA ILE A 188 -7.32 8.42 -0.09
C ILE A 188 -8.00 7.10 -0.43
N ALA A 189 -9.14 6.78 0.20
CA ALA A 189 -9.93 5.59 -0.14
C ALA A 189 -10.37 5.60 -1.61
N GLY A 190 -10.84 6.75 -2.11
CA GLY A 190 -11.21 6.91 -3.52
C GLY A 190 -10.03 6.72 -4.49
N VAL A 191 -8.83 7.21 -4.13
CA VAL A 191 -7.61 6.96 -4.93
C VAL A 191 -7.27 5.48 -4.95
N LEU A 192 -7.30 4.80 -3.79
CA LEU A 192 -7.06 3.36 -3.72
C LEU A 192 -8.10 2.58 -4.53
N GLU A 193 -9.36 3.01 -4.54
CA GLU A 193 -10.41 2.40 -5.37
C GLU A 193 -10.05 2.48 -6.86
N VAL A 194 -9.57 3.63 -7.33
CA VAL A 194 -9.08 3.81 -8.71
C VAL A 194 -7.88 2.90 -8.97
N LEU A 195 -6.90 2.86 -8.07
CA LEU A 195 -5.72 2.00 -8.21
C LEU A 195 -6.08 0.52 -8.29
N SER A 196 -7.07 0.08 -7.51
CA SER A 196 -7.54 -1.32 -7.51
C SER A 196 -8.17 -1.78 -8.83
N LYS A 197 -8.54 -0.83 -9.70
CA LYS A 197 -9.14 -1.08 -11.02
C LYS A 197 -8.12 -0.96 -12.17
N LEU A 198 -6.86 -0.63 -11.89
CA LEU A 198 -5.83 -0.46 -12.93
C LEU A 198 -5.50 -1.75 -13.68
N ASP A 199 -5.71 -2.92 -13.07
CA ASP A 199 -5.52 -4.23 -13.72
C ASP A 199 -6.51 -4.47 -14.89
N SER A 200 -7.52 -3.59 -15.04
CA SER A 200 -8.50 -3.62 -16.14
C SER A 200 -8.15 -2.68 -17.31
N LEU A 201 -6.99 -2.01 -17.30
CA LEU A 201 -6.52 -1.08 -18.35
C LEU A 201 -5.38 -1.70 -19.16
#